data_AF-A0A925YM18-F1
#
_entry.id   AF-A0A925YM18-F1
#
_cell.length_a   1.000
_cell.length_b   1.000
_cell.length_c   1.000
_cell.angle_alpha   90.00
_cell.angle_beta   90.00
_cell.angle_gamma   90.00
#
_symmetry.space_group_name_H-M   'P 1'
#
loop_
_entity.id
_entity.type
_entity.pdbx_description
1 polymer ?
#
loop_
_entity_poly.entity_id
_entity_poly.type
_entity_poly.pdbx_seq_one_letter_code
_entity_poly.pdbx_strand_id
1 'polypeptide(L)'
;MSTLSTIVFSAVIGATFSGQVDARAAEADPWLGADKALHFSACAAIAGGSYGVAAAVTDNRRWRLVTGALSGLAAGATKEAIDASGAGDPSWRDFTWDVIGTATGVAMAAAIDWWLSR
;
A
#
# COMPACT_ATOMS: atom_id res chain seq x y z
N MET A 1 -1.00 32.37 -13.84
CA MET A 1 -1.54 31.45 -14.86
C MET A 1 -0.33 30.85 -15.58
N SER A 2 0.22 29.73 -15.08
CA SER A 2 -0.19 28.34 -15.37
C SER A 2 0.55 27.78 -16.59
N THR A 3 1.69 27.08 -16.36
CA THR A 3 2.20 25.99 -17.21
C THR A 3 3.35 25.26 -16.51
N LEU A 4 3.06 24.46 -15.48
CA LEU A 4 3.97 23.46 -14.91
C LEU A 4 3.17 22.21 -14.53
N SER A 5 2.39 21.70 -15.48
CA SER A 5 1.53 20.53 -15.30
C SER A 5 1.53 19.69 -16.57
N THR A 6 2.69 19.19 -16.99
CA THR A 6 2.77 18.11 -17.99
C THR A 6 4.11 17.39 -17.94
N ILE A 7 4.49 16.86 -16.78
CA ILE A 7 5.46 15.76 -16.73
C ILE A 7 4.82 14.69 -15.85
N VAL A 8 4.96 13.44 -16.26
CA VAL A 8 4.35 12.22 -15.69
C VAL A 8 2.97 11.86 -16.25
N PHE A 9 2.85 11.84 -17.59
CA PHE A 9 1.86 10.99 -18.25
C PHE A 9 2.45 10.47 -19.58
N SER A 10 3.29 9.45 -19.50
CA SER A 10 3.67 8.65 -20.68
C SER A 10 4.07 7.27 -20.19
N ALA A 11 3.05 6.48 -19.88
CA ALA A 11 3.11 5.05 -20.08
C ALA A 11 3.23 4.76 -21.58
N VAL A 12 3.77 3.58 -21.89
CA VAL A 12 3.52 2.76 -23.10
C VAL A 12 4.75 2.48 -23.99
N ILE A 13 5.12 1.20 -23.96
CA ILE A 13 5.84 0.35 -24.94
C ILE A 13 7.37 0.31 -24.89
N GLY A 14 7.88 -0.85 -24.46
CA GLY A 14 9.22 -1.28 -24.88
C GLY A 14 9.94 -2.28 -23.97
N ALA A 15 9.29 -3.33 -23.47
CA ALA A 15 10.02 -4.45 -22.89
C ALA A 15 9.27 -5.76 -23.17
N THR A 16 9.71 -6.45 -24.21
CA THR A 16 9.43 -7.86 -24.47
C THR A 16 9.92 -8.71 -23.31
N PHE A 17 9.01 -9.17 -22.45
CA PHE A 17 9.31 -10.17 -21.43
C PHE A 17 9.33 -11.57 -22.07
N SER A 18 10.53 -12.02 -22.42
CA SER A 18 10.82 -13.45 -22.58
C SER A 18 11.32 -14.00 -21.24
N GLY A 19 10.43 -14.01 -20.24
CA GLY A 19 10.68 -14.72 -18.99
C GLY A 19 10.29 -16.17 -19.17
N GLN A 20 11.26 -17.09 -19.12
CA GLN A 20 10.93 -18.51 -18.99
C GLN A 20 10.18 -18.70 -17.67
N VAL A 21 8.92 -19.10 -17.75
CA VAL A 21 8.15 -19.50 -16.56
C VAL A 21 8.65 -20.89 -16.20
N ASP A 22 9.68 -20.94 -15.35
CA ASP A 22 9.98 -22.18 -14.63
C ASP A 22 8.73 -22.51 -13.81
N ALA A 23 8.00 -23.54 -14.23
CA ALA A 23 6.85 -24.07 -13.51
C ALA A 23 7.35 -24.76 -12.23
N ARG A 24 7.85 -23.98 -11.27
CA ARG A 24 7.87 -24.40 -9.88
C ARG A 24 6.43 -24.61 -9.48
N ALA A 25 6.12 -25.77 -8.91
CA ALA A 25 4.80 -26.03 -8.35
C ALA A 25 4.41 -24.81 -7.49
N ALA A 26 3.30 -24.16 -7.83
CA ALA A 26 2.85 -22.97 -7.12
C ALA A 26 2.88 -23.28 -5.62
N GLU A 27 3.76 -22.59 -4.89
CA GLU A 27 3.87 -22.76 -3.45
C GLU A 27 2.48 -22.46 -2.87
N ALA A 28 2.04 -23.28 -1.92
CA ALA A 28 0.75 -23.03 -1.31
C ALA A 28 0.80 -21.65 -0.66
N ASP A 29 -0.06 -20.73 -1.10
CA ASP A 29 -0.19 -19.37 -0.56
C ASP A 29 -1.35 -19.35 0.46
N PRO A 30 -1.16 -19.73 1.74
CA PRO A 30 -2.25 -19.79 2.70
C PRO A 30 -2.76 -18.40 3.07
N TRP A 31 -4.06 -18.30 3.34
CA TRP A 31 -4.68 -17.06 3.84
C TRP A 31 -4.16 -16.61 5.21
N LEU A 32 -3.58 -17.53 5.99
CA LEU A 32 -3.05 -17.28 7.32
C LEU A 32 -1.61 -17.81 7.37
N GLY A 33 -0.66 -16.90 7.52
CA GLY A 33 0.77 -17.20 7.56
C GLY A 33 1.57 -16.02 8.08
N ALA A 34 2.83 -16.25 8.42
CA ALA A 34 3.73 -15.20 8.90
C ALA A 34 3.90 -14.07 7.88
N ASP A 35 3.94 -14.43 6.59
CA ASP A 35 3.97 -13.53 5.46
C ASP A 35 2.76 -12.57 5.43
N LYS A 36 1.55 -13.10 5.61
CA LYS A 36 0.32 -12.28 5.69
C LYS A 36 0.32 -11.31 6.86
N ALA A 37 0.89 -11.73 7.99
CA ALA A 37 1.07 -10.85 9.14
C ALA A 37 2.07 -9.72 8.85
N LEU A 38 3.08 -9.95 8.00
CA LEU A 38 4.02 -8.93 7.56
C LEU A 38 3.34 -7.89 6.66
N HIS A 39 2.59 -8.32 5.65
CA HIS A 39 1.78 -7.45 4.79
C HIS A 39 0.82 -6.58 5.61
N PHE A 40 0.05 -7.22 6.49
CA PHE A 40 -0.85 -6.52 7.41
C PHE A 40 -0.12 -5.48 8.27
N SER A 41 0.95 -5.88 8.97
CA SER A 41 1.62 -5.01 9.93
C SER A 41 2.39 -3.87 9.27
N ALA A 42 3.03 -4.12 8.13
CA ALA A 42 3.72 -3.11 7.34
C ALA A 42 2.73 -2.05 6.84
N CYS A 43 1.62 -2.45 6.22
CA CYS A 43 0.62 -1.51 5.72
C CYS A 43 -0.13 -0.79 6.85
N ALA A 44 -0.38 -1.44 7.99
CA ALA A 44 -0.91 -0.77 9.17
C ALA A 44 0.03 0.33 9.69
N ALA A 45 1.33 0.04 9.79
CA ALA A 45 2.33 0.99 10.23
C ALA A 45 2.49 2.17 9.25
N ILE A 46 2.56 1.90 7.94
CA ILE A 46 2.63 2.93 6.90
C ILE A 46 1.40 3.83 6.95
N ALA A 47 0.20 3.25 6.99
CA ALA A 47 -1.03 4.01 6.97
C ALA A 47 -1.22 4.87 8.23
N GLY A 48 -0.97 4.28 9.41
CA GLY A 48 -1.04 5.01 10.68
C GLY A 48 0.04 6.09 10.80
N GLY A 49 1.27 5.79 10.37
CA GLY A 49 2.38 6.75 10.33
C GLY A 49 2.11 7.93 9.40
N SER A 50 1.63 7.66 8.18
CA SER A 50 1.23 8.69 7.22
C SER A 50 0.06 9.54 7.73
N TYR A 51 -0.92 8.94 8.42
CA TYR A 51 -1.95 9.70 9.11
C TYR A 51 -1.33 10.65 10.16
N GLY A 52 -0.41 10.15 10.99
CA GLY A 52 0.28 10.94 12.01
C GLY A 52 1.08 12.11 11.43
N VAL A 53 1.82 11.86 10.34
CA VAL A 53 2.53 12.92 9.60
C VAL A 53 1.54 13.95 9.06
N ALA A 54 0.44 13.52 8.46
CA ALA A 54 -0.60 14.42 7.98
C ALA A 54 -1.22 15.23 9.13
N ALA A 55 -1.41 14.62 10.30
CA ALA A 55 -1.93 15.30 11.48
C ALA A 55 -1.01 16.42 11.98
N ALA A 56 0.30 16.30 11.79
CA ALA A 56 1.27 17.32 12.15
C ALA A 56 1.30 18.52 11.18
N VAL A 57 0.74 18.40 9.98
CA VAL A 57 0.83 19.44 8.93
C VAL A 57 -0.52 20.03 8.52
N THR A 58 -1.65 19.42 8.91
CA THR A 58 -2.98 19.95 8.59
C THR A 58 -4.02 19.64 9.67
N ASP A 59 -4.93 20.58 9.91
CA ASP A 59 -6.11 20.39 10.79
C ASP A 59 -7.28 19.66 10.11
N ASN A 60 -7.21 19.48 8.78
CA ASN A 60 -8.28 18.85 8.04
C ASN A 60 -8.23 17.32 8.19
N ARG A 61 -9.10 16.77 9.03
CA ARG A 61 -9.20 15.32 9.30
C ARG A 61 -9.43 14.48 8.05
N ARG A 62 -10.15 14.98 7.04
CA ARG A 62 -10.36 14.23 5.79
C ARG A 62 -9.04 14.02 5.06
N TRP A 63 -8.18 15.04 5.03
CA TRP A 63 -6.85 14.91 4.44
C TRP A 63 -5.97 13.93 5.21
N ARG A 64 -6.02 13.93 6.56
CA ARG A 64 -5.29 12.94 7.37
C ARG A 64 -5.69 11.50 7.05
N LEU A 65 -7.00 11.24 6.98
CA LEU A 65 -7.55 9.93 6.62
C LEU A 65 -7.14 9.50 5.21
N VAL A 66 -7.30 10.39 4.23
CA VAL A 66 -6.97 10.11 2.82
C VAL A 66 -5.46 9.84 2.66
N THR A 67 -4.61 10.65 3.30
CA THR A 67 -3.15 10.44 3.25
C THR A 67 -2.76 9.09 3.84
N GLY A 68 -3.27 8.75 5.03
CA GLY A 68 -3.01 7.43 5.62
C GLY A 68 -3.47 6.27 4.73
N ALA A 69 -4.72 6.33 4.25
CA ALA A 69 -5.29 5.27 3.42
C ALA A 69 -4.56 5.12 2.08
N LEU A 70 -4.30 6.21 1.38
CA LEU A 70 -3.60 6.15 0.09
C LEU A 70 -2.16 5.69 0.24
N SER A 71 -1.45 6.10 1.29
CA SER A 71 -0.08 5.62 1.53
C SER A 71 -0.01 4.10 1.74
N GLY A 72 -0.89 3.54 2.59
CA GLY A 72 -0.91 2.09 2.83
C GLY A 72 -1.31 1.30 1.59
N LEU A 73 -2.38 1.72 0.90
CA LEU A 73 -2.83 1.06 -0.34
C LEU A 73 -1.79 1.15 -1.46
N ALA A 74 -1.14 2.31 -1.62
CA ALA A 74 -0.10 2.48 -2.63
C ALA A 74 1.12 1.61 -2.33
N ALA A 75 1.51 1.45 -1.06
CA ALA A 75 2.61 0.58 -0.67
C ALA A 75 2.33 -0.89 -1.03
N GLY A 76 1.17 -1.43 -0.62
CA GLY A 76 0.76 -2.79 -0.96
C GLY A 76 0.63 -3.01 -2.47
N ALA A 77 -0.08 -2.12 -3.17
CA ALA A 77 -0.23 -2.22 -4.62
C ALA A 77 1.12 -2.14 -5.36
N THR A 78 2.05 -1.32 -4.86
CA THR A 78 3.40 -1.20 -5.44
C THR A 78 4.21 -2.47 -5.20
N LYS A 79 4.13 -3.09 -4.02
CA LYS A 79 4.79 -4.37 -3.74
C LYS A 79 4.33 -5.43 -4.73
N GLU A 80 3.03 -5.65 -4.85
CA GLU A 80 2.48 -6.67 -5.76
C GLU A 80 2.76 -6.38 -7.23
N ALA A 81 2.79 -5.10 -7.63
CA ALA A 81 3.19 -4.72 -8.98
C ALA A 81 4.68 -5.00 -9.26
N ILE A 82 5.55 -4.82 -8.25
CA ILE A 82 6.96 -5.19 -8.33
C ILE A 82 7.10 -6.71 -8.45
N ASP A 83 6.35 -7.50 -7.69
CA ASP A 83 6.38 -8.96 -7.80
C ASP A 83 5.93 -9.41 -9.20
N ALA A 84 4.83 -8.84 -9.71
CA ALA A 84 4.32 -9.09 -11.05
C ALA A 84 5.31 -8.72 -12.17
N SER A 85 6.34 -7.91 -11.88
CA SER A 85 7.43 -7.59 -12.82
C SER A 85 8.51 -8.67 -12.90
N GLY A 86 8.39 -9.75 -12.13
CA GLY A 86 9.33 -10.87 -12.06
C GLY A 86 10.30 -10.81 -10.87
N ALA A 87 10.09 -9.89 -9.92
CA ALA A 87 10.92 -9.76 -8.72
C ALA A 87 10.44 -10.66 -7.55
N GLY A 88 9.26 -11.28 -7.68
CA GLY A 88 8.64 -12.14 -6.68
C GLY A 88 7.38 -12.81 -7.24
N ASP A 89 6.59 -13.42 -6.36
CA ASP A 89 5.31 -14.04 -6.72
C ASP A 89 4.14 -13.13 -6.30
N PRO A 90 3.40 -12.52 -7.25
CA PRO A 90 2.29 -11.65 -6.90
C PRO A 90 1.13 -12.45 -6.28
N SER A 91 0.55 -11.92 -5.20
CA SER A 91 -0.56 -12.54 -4.49
C SER A 91 -1.68 -11.54 -4.18
N TRP A 92 -2.88 -11.89 -4.62
CA TRP A 92 -4.09 -11.18 -4.21
C TRP A 92 -4.40 -11.36 -2.70
N ARG A 93 -3.90 -12.43 -2.08
CA ARG A 93 -4.08 -12.67 -0.64
C ARG A 93 -3.21 -11.71 0.15
N ASP A 94 -1.98 -11.48 -0.29
CA ASP A 94 -1.10 -10.45 0.27
C ASP A 94 -1.69 -9.06 0.16
N PHE A 95 -2.14 -8.68 -1.04
CA PHE A 95 -2.81 -7.40 -1.23
C PHE A 95 -4.06 -7.26 -0.34
N THR A 96 -4.81 -8.33 -0.11
CA THR A 96 -5.96 -8.31 0.80
C THR A 96 -5.51 -7.99 2.23
N TRP A 97 -4.41 -8.57 2.69
CA TRP A 97 -3.84 -8.26 4.00
C TRP A 97 -3.25 -6.85 4.08
N ASP A 98 -2.71 -6.31 2.99
CA ASP A 98 -2.31 -4.91 2.89
C ASP A 98 -3.51 -3.96 3.06
N VAL A 99 -4.66 -4.28 2.45
CA VAL A 99 -5.90 -3.52 2.59
C VAL A 99 -6.40 -3.56 4.03
N ILE A 100 -6.45 -4.74 4.65
CA ILE A 100 -6.89 -4.92 6.05
C ILE A 100 -5.93 -4.18 7.00
N GLY A 101 -4.63 -4.29 6.77
CA GLY A 101 -3.59 -3.56 7.51
C GLY A 101 -3.78 -2.06 7.41
N THR A 102 -3.92 -1.54 6.19
CA THR A 102 -4.16 -0.11 5.92
C THR A 102 -5.40 0.39 6.65
N ALA A 103 -6.52 -0.31 6.52
CA ALA A 103 -7.76 0.07 7.20
C ALA A 103 -7.58 0.10 8.72
N THR A 104 -6.89 -0.90 9.28
CA THR A 104 -6.59 -1.00 10.71
C THR A 104 -5.71 0.15 11.18
N GLY A 105 -4.62 0.45 10.47
CA GLY A 105 -3.69 1.53 10.79
C GLY A 105 -4.37 2.90 10.79
N VAL A 106 -5.17 3.20 9.76
CA VAL A 106 -5.95 4.45 9.69
C VAL A 106 -6.97 4.52 10.83
N ALA A 107 -7.72 3.45 11.07
CA ALA A 107 -8.73 3.43 12.13
C ALA A 107 -8.12 3.65 13.52
N MET A 108 -7.00 2.98 13.82
CA MET A 108 -6.29 3.17 15.09
C MET A 108 -5.75 4.59 15.23
N ALA A 109 -5.10 5.13 14.21
CA ALA A 109 -4.57 6.49 14.24
C ALA A 109 -5.68 7.54 14.40
N ALA A 110 -6.79 7.39 13.67
CA ALA A 110 -7.95 8.26 13.80
C ALA A 110 -8.59 8.16 15.19
N ALA A 111 -8.71 6.95 15.76
CA ALA A 111 -9.24 6.77 17.11
C ALA A 111 -8.38 7.47 18.16
N ILE A 112 -7.05 7.37 18.04
CA ILE A 112 -6.09 8.06 18.93
C ILE A 112 -6.22 9.59 18.77
N ASP A 113 -6.19 10.10 17.55
CA ASP A 113 -6.33 11.53 17.27
C ASP A 113 -7.66 12.08 17.82
N TRP A 114 -8.75 11.35 17.64
CA TRP A 114 -10.06 11.72 18.18
C TRP A 114 -10.12 11.65 19.70
N TRP A 115 -9.40 10.73 20.33
CA TRP A 115 -9.31 10.67 21.79
C TRP A 115 -8.55 11.86 22.36
N LEU A 116 -7.43 12.24 21.73
CA LEU A 116 -6.57 13.34 22.19
C LEU A 116 -7.14 14.73 21.92
N SER A 117 -8.09 14.85 20.99
CA SER A 117 -8.70 16.13 20.60
C SER A 117 -10.07 16.40 21.22
N ARG A 118 -10.46 15.59 22.21
CA ARG A 118 -11.60 15.88 23.10
C ARG A 118 -11.19 16.91 24.15
#